data_AF-A0A3L7JZ55-F1
#
_entry.id   AF-A0A3L7JZ55-F1
#
_cell.length_a   1.000
_cell.length_b   1.000
_cell.length_c   1.000
_cell.angle_alpha   90.00
_cell.angle_beta   90.00
_cell.angle_gamma   90.00
#
_symmetry.space_group_name_H-M   'P 1'
#
loop_
_entity.id
_entity.type
_entity.pdbx_description
1 polymer ?
#
loop_
_entity_poly.entity_id
_entity_poly.type
_entity_poly.pdbx_seq_one_letter_code
_entity_poly.pdbx_strand_id
1 'polypeptide(L)'
;MTNAQQAIQQAKQALQQAQQNTFGSVDQLERATAALKECMNSTEAGEKADQLRDIHNAVQQACNACKEPHNQQAIENSVQQAMRACEQADTIGGQEGSETTM
;
A
#
# COMPACT_ATOMS: atom_id res chain seq x y z
N MET A 1 9.11 -14.67 -8.13
CA MET A 1 8.98 -14.29 -6.71
C MET A 1 8.75 -12.79 -6.66
N THR A 2 7.54 -12.36 -6.31
CA THR A 2 7.23 -10.94 -6.16
C THR A 2 7.76 -10.50 -4.79
N ASN A 3 8.77 -9.64 -4.77
CA ASN A 3 9.33 -9.13 -3.52
C ASN A 3 8.36 -8.15 -2.86
N ALA A 4 8.37 -8.10 -1.52
CA ALA A 4 7.52 -7.22 -0.71
C ALA A 4 7.58 -5.76 -1.18
N GLN A 5 8.80 -5.30 -1.49
CA GLN A 5 9.06 -3.97 -2.02
C GLN A 5 8.33 -3.72 -3.35
N GLN A 6 8.28 -4.71 -4.24
CA GLN A 6 7.60 -4.60 -5.52
C GLN A 6 6.08 -4.51 -5.34
N ALA A 7 5.52 -5.29 -4.41
CA ALA A 7 4.10 -5.22 -4.07
C ALA A 7 3.73 -3.86 -3.44
N ILE A 8 4.59 -3.31 -2.57
CA ILE A 8 4.43 -1.97 -1.99
C ILE A 8 4.50 -0.88 -3.06
N GLN A 9 5.41 -1.02 -4.02
CA GLN A 9 5.53 -0.06 -5.13
C GLN A 9 4.30 -0.07 -6.03
N GLN A 10 3.75 -1.26 -6.33
CA GLN A 10 2.50 -1.40 -7.07
C GLN A 10 1.32 -0.78 -6.31
N ALA A 11 1.25 -0.99 -4.99
CA ALA A 11 0.26 -0.35 -4.14
C ALA A 11 0.37 1.18 -4.19
N LYS A 12 1.57 1.76 -4.05
CA LYS A 12 1.79 3.21 -4.18
C LYS A 12 1.29 3.76 -5.52
N GLN A 13 1.61 3.09 -6.63
CA GLN A 13 1.13 3.51 -7.95
C GLN A 13 -0.39 3.47 -8.05
N ALA A 14 -1.02 2.38 -7.60
CA ALA A 14 -2.47 2.23 -7.61
C ALA A 14 -3.16 3.29 -6.74
N LEU A 15 -2.60 3.59 -5.57
CA LEU A 15 -3.10 4.64 -4.67
C LEU A 15 -2.95 6.03 -5.28
N GLN A 16 -1.83 6.32 -5.95
CA GLN A 16 -1.62 7.59 -6.63
C GLN A 16 -2.59 7.76 -7.81
N GLN A 17 -2.88 6.68 -8.55
CA GLN A 17 -3.93 6.71 -9.56
C GLN A 17 -5.31 6.91 -8.91
N ALA A 18 -5.60 6.25 -7.79
CA ALA A 18 -6.90 6.35 -7.11
C ALA A 18 -7.19 7.78 -6.62
N GLN A 19 -6.15 8.53 -6.29
CA GLN A 19 -6.24 9.94 -5.93
C GLN A 19 -6.61 10.85 -7.12
N GLN A 20 -6.14 10.53 -8.33
CA GLN A 20 -6.46 11.31 -9.53
C GLN A 20 -7.70 10.81 -10.26
N ASN A 21 -7.97 9.51 -10.20
CA ASN A 21 -9.08 8.84 -10.86
C ASN A 21 -9.49 7.58 -10.07
N THR A 22 -10.45 7.77 -9.17
CA THR A 22 -10.92 6.73 -8.24
C THR A 22 -11.44 5.47 -8.96
N PHE A 23 -12.24 5.63 -10.02
CA PHE A 23 -12.87 4.51 -10.72
C PHE A 23 -11.89 3.71 -11.57
N GLY A 24 -10.93 4.37 -12.22
CA GLY A 24 -9.91 3.70 -13.06
C GLY A 24 -8.91 2.88 -12.26
N SER A 25 -8.87 3.04 -10.94
CA SER A 25 -7.81 2.53 -10.08
C SER A 25 -8.22 1.31 -9.25
N VAL A 26 -9.51 0.94 -9.26
CA VAL A 26 -10.02 -0.21 -8.49
C VAL A 26 -9.32 -1.52 -8.90
N ASP A 27 -9.21 -1.79 -10.20
CA ASP A 27 -8.51 -2.99 -10.72
C ASP A 27 -7.05 -3.04 -10.25
N GLN A 28 -6.36 -1.90 -10.29
CA GLN A 28 -4.97 -1.82 -9.85
C GLN A 28 -4.82 -2.01 -8.34
N LEU A 29 -5.74 -1.45 -7.55
CA LEU A 29 -5.76 -1.64 -6.10
C LEU A 29 -6.01 -3.12 -5.78
N GLU A 30 -6.96 -3.79 -6.44
CA GLU A 30 -7.22 -5.22 -6.24
C GLU A 30 -6.00 -6.08 -6.59
N ARG A 31 -5.30 -5.76 -7.68
CA ARG A 31 -4.04 -6.43 -8.06
C ARG A 31 -2.94 -6.19 -7.04
N ALA A 32 -2.80 -4.97 -6.52
CA ALA A 32 -1.84 -4.65 -5.48
C ALA A 32 -2.15 -5.37 -4.17
N THR A 33 -3.42 -5.44 -3.77
CA THR A 33 -3.87 -6.19 -2.58
C THR A 33 -3.57 -7.67 -2.72
N ALA A 34 -3.83 -8.27 -3.90
CA ALA A 34 -3.50 -9.66 -4.17
C ALA A 34 -1.98 -9.92 -4.09
N ALA A 35 -1.16 -9.04 -4.67
CA ALA A 35 0.30 -9.14 -4.60
C ALA A 35 0.83 -9.03 -3.16
N LEU A 36 0.30 -8.09 -2.37
CA LEU A 36 0.63 -7.95 -0.94
C LEU A 36 0.24 -9.21 -0.15
N LYS A 37 -0.90 -9.80 -0.46
CA LYS A 37 -1.37 -11.04 0.18
C LYS A 37 -0.47 -12.23 -0.13
N GLU A 38 -0.06 -12.41 -1.37
CA GLU A 38 0.91 -13.46 -1.74
C GLU A 38 2.25 -13.24 -1.04
N CYS A 39 2.68 -11.97 -0.96
CA CYS A 39 3.93 -11.64 -0.29
C CYS A 39 3.86 -11.90 1.22
N MET A 40 2.74 -11.59 1.88
CA MET A 40 2.50 -11.96 3.28
C MET A 40 2.54 -13.46 3.51
N ASN A 41 1.96 -14.27 2.61
CA ASN A 41 2.00 -15.73 2.74
C ASN A 41 3.42 -16.30 2.57
N SER A 42 4.28 -15.59 1.83
CA SER A 42 5.67 -15.98 1.60
C SER A 42 6.65 -15.37 2.62
N THR A 43 6.21 -14.39 3.42
CA THR A 43 7.04 -13.69 4.41
C THR A 43 6.88 -14.36 5.76
N GLU A 44 7.99 -14.75 6.38
CA GLU A 44 7.98 -15.30 7.74
C GLU A 44 7.46 -14.28 8.76
N ALA A 45 6.78 -14.77 9.79
CA ALA A 45 6.20 -13.93 10.84
C ALA A 45 7.28 -13.06 11.51
N GLY A 46 7.04 -11.74 11.55
CA GLY A 46 7.96 -10.74 12.08
C GLY A 46 7.51 -9.33 11.70
N GLU A 47 8.34 -8.32 11.97
CA GLU A 47 8.02 -6.91 11.68
C GLU A 47 7.60 -6.68 10.22
N LYS A 48 8.30 -7.30 9.25
CA LYS A 48 7.94 -7.19 7.84
C LYS A 48 6.55 -7.75 7.50
N ALA A 49 6.14 -8.84 8.15
CA ALA A 49 4.83 -9.43 7.93
C ALA A 49 3.71 -8.55 8.51
N ASP A 50 3.95 -7.93 9.67
CA ASP A 50 3.01 -6.99 10.29
C ASP A 50 2.83 -5.74 9.44
N GLN A 51 3.92 -5.19 8.90
CA GLN A 51 3.87 -4.06 7.98
C GLN A 51 3.13 -4.38 6.69
N LEU A 52 3.42 -5.53 6.06
CA LEU A 52 2.71 -5.96 4.85
C LEU A 52 1.21 -6.11 5.12
N ARG A 53 0.84 -6.56 6.32
CA ARG A 53 -0.55 -6.68 6.76
C ARG A 53 -1.21 -5.31 6.94
N ASP A 54 -0.51 -4.36 7.53
CA ASP A 54 -1.01 -2.98 7.68
C ASP A 54 -1.26 -2.33 6.32
N ILE A 55 -0.29 -2.43 5.41
CA ILE A 55 -0.41 -1.93 4.03
C ILE A 55 -1.56 -2.62 3.30
N HIS A 56 -1.64 -3.95 3.37
CA HIS A 56 -2.73 -4.71 2.75
C HIS A 56 -4.09 -4.21 3.25
N ASN A 57 -4.24 -4.02 4.56
CA ASN A 57 -5.49 -3.56 5.15
C ASN A 57 -5.83 -2.13 4.70
N ALA A 58 -4.85 -1.23 4.67
CA ALA A 58 -5.06 0.15 4.23
C ALA A 58 -5.40 0.23 2.72
N VAL A 59 -4.69 -0.50 1.87
CA VAL A 59 -4.98 -0.58 0.42
C VAL A 59 -6.35 -1.21 0.16
N GLN A 60 -6.72 -2.25 0.92
CA GLN A 60 -8.05 -2.86 0.81
C GLN A 60 -9.16 -1.89 1.22
N GLN A 61 -8.95 -1.08 2.28
CA GLN A 61 -9.88 -0.01 2.65
C GLN A 61 -10.01 1.04 1.54
N ALA A 62 -8.89 1.49 0.97
CA ALA A 62 -8.89 2.42 -0.16
C ALA A 62 -9.63 1.83 -1.37
N CYS A 63 -9.41 0.54 -1.67
CA CYS A 63 -10.11 -0.18 -2.74
C CYS A 63 -11.63 -0.19 -2.51
N ASN A 64 -12.05 -0.54 -1.28
CA ASN A 64 -13.48 -0.59 -0.95
C ASN A 64 -14.12 0.79 -1.02
N ALA A 65 -13.43 1.83 -0.52
CA ALA A 65 -13.87 3.21 -0.67
C ALA A 65 -13.97 3.62 -2.15
N CYS A 66 -13.01 3.23 -3.00
CA CYS A 66 -13.06 3.51 -4.44
C CYS A 66 -14.23 2.81 -5.15
N LYS A 67 -14.65 1.63 -4.66
CA LYS A 67 -15.86 0.93 -5.13
C LYS A 67 -17.15 1.63 -4.70
N GLU A 68 -17.10 2.42 -3.62
CA GLU A 68 -18.21 3.19 -3.07
C GLU A 68 -17.96 4.72 -3.22
N PRO A 69 -18.01 5.26 -4.45
CA PRO A 69 -17.66 6.65 -4.78
C PRO A 69 -18.59 7.71 -4.17
N HIS A 70 -19.58 7.31 -3.39
CA HIS A 70 -20.54 8.20 -2.77
C HIS A 70 -19.89 9.11 -1.70
N ASN A 71 -18.69 8.75 -1.21
CA ASN A 71 -18.01 9.48 -0.16
C ASN A 71 -16.55 9.80 -0.51
N GLN A 72 -16.37 10.81 -1.37
CA GLN A 72 -15.06 11.21 -1.91
C GLN A 72 -14.03 11.53 -0.82
N GLN A 73 -14.43 12.19 0.27
CA GLN A 73 -13.55 12.43 1.43
C GLN A 73 -13.05 11.13 2.08
N ALA A 74 -13.89 10.09 2.15
CA ALA A 74 -13.48 8.81 2.73
C ALA A 74 -12.48 8.09 1.81
N ILE A 75 -12.64 8.23 0.50
CA ILE A 75 -11.69 7.72 -0.50
C ILE A 75 -10.34 8.40 -0.31
N GLU A 76 -10.31 9.74 -0.29
CA GLU A 76 -9.08 10.50 -0.11
C GLU A 76 -8.38 10.14 1.21
N ASN A 77 -9.14 10.03 2.30
CA ASN A 77 -8.59 9.65 3.60
C ASN A 77 -8.00 8.23 3.57
N SER A 78 -8.72 7.28 3.00
CA SER A 78 -8.26 5.88 2.89
C SER A 78 -7.01 5.77 2.01
N VAL A 79 -6.99 6.47 0.87
CA VAL A 79 -5.83 6.50 -0.04
C VAL A 79 -4.61 7.12 0.63
N GLN A 80 -4.78 8.24 1.34
CA GLN A 80 -3.71 8.89 2.11
C GLN A 80 -3.19 8.01 3.24
N GLN A 81 -4.07 7.28 3.92
CA GLN A 81 -3.68 6.34 4.97
C GLN A 81 -2.86 5.17 4.41
N ALA A 82 -3.28 4.61 3.27
CA ALA A 82 -2.56 3.54 2.60
C ALA A 82 -1.21 3.98 2.02
N MET A 83 -1.10 5.22 1.51
CA MET A 83 0.19 5.76 1.07
C MET A 83 1.17 5.87 2.24
N ARG A 84 0.73 6.39 3.39
CA ARG A 84 1.57 6.47 4.60
C ARG A 84 2.01 5.09 5.09
N ALA A 85 1.14 4.09 5.06
CA ALA A 85 1.52 2.71 5.36
C ALA A 85 2.61 2.20 4.42
N CYS A 86 2.49 2.47 3.10
CA CYS A 86 3.51 2.11 2.13
C CYS A 86 4.85 2.85 2.37
N GLU A 87 4.83 4.12 2.77
CA GLU A 87 6.05 4.90 3.07
C GLU A 87 6.76 4.41 4.34
N GLN A 88 6.00 4.05 5.37
CA GLN A 88 6.57 3.47 6.59
C GLN A 88 7.25 2.13 6.30
N ALA A 89 6.67 1.30 5.43
CA ALA A 89 7.27 0.04 5.00
C ALA A 89 8.53 0.21 4.15
N ASP A 90 8.58 1.26 3.32
CA ASP A 90 9.76 1.62 2.54
C ASP A 90 10.92 2.06 3.44
N THR A 91 10.61 2.81 4.51
CA THR A 91 11.62 3.34 5.44
C THR A 91 12.30 2.23 6.24
N ILE A 92 11.55 1.19 6.63
CA ILE A 92 12.09 0.06 7.42
C ILE A 92 12.94 -0.88 6.55
N GLY A 93 12.76 -0.89 5.22
CA GLY A 93 13.68 -1.53 4.29
C GLY A 93 14.92 -0.70 3.92
N GLY A 94 14.94 0.59 4.28
CA GLY A 94 15.96 1.57 3.87
C GLY A 94 16.81 2.16 5.00
N GLN A 95 16.59 1.78 6.26
CA GLN A 95 17.46 2.18 7.38
C GLN A 95 18.74 1.34 7.45
N GLU A 96 19.53 1.35 6.37
CA GLU A 96 20.97 1.09 6.42
C GLU A 96 21.80 2.26 5.83
N GLY A 97 21.20 3.42 5.54
CA GLY A 97 21.99 4.53 5.01
C GLY A 97 21.30 5.88 4.99
N SER A 98 21.30 6.57 6.12
CA SER A 98 21.29 8.04 6.16
C SER A 98 21.94 8.52 7.46
N GLU A 99 23.22 8.16 7.63
CA GLU A 99 24.16 9.08 8.26
C GLU A 99 24.42 10.21 7.25
N THR A 100 23.94 11.42 7.48
CA THR A 100 24.61 12.64 7.01
C THR A 100 24.22 13.83 7.91
N THR A 101 25.12 14.13 8.83
CA THR A 101 25.65 15.47 9.13
C THR A 101 24.66 16.64 9.26
N MET A 102 24.50 17.15 10.48
CA MET A 102 24.91 18.51 10.87
C MET A 102 25.13 18.59 12.38
#